data_AF-A0A537JA67-F1
#
_entry.id   AF-A0A537JA67-F1
#
_cell.length_a   1.000
_cell.length_b   1.000
_cell.length_c   1.000
_cell.angle_alpha   90.00
_cell.angle_beta   90.00
_cell.angle_gamma   90.00
#
_symmetry.space_group_name_H-M   'P 1'
#
loop_
_entity.id
_entity.type
_entity.pdbx_description
1 polymer ?
#
loop_
_entity_poly.entity_id
_entity_poly.type
_entity_poly.pdbx_seq_one_letter_code
_entity_poly.pdbx_strand_id
1 'polypeptide(L)'
;MYFRQVLHPEKACASYMIGCPTRGVCAVIDPQGDPQVYVSQVEQNGMALRSIIDTHTHADHVSCARDLAALTGVPLYVGPGASVRFPHRTLPDGHILEVGN
;
A
#
# COMPACT_ATOMS: atom_id res chain seq x y z
N MET A 1 9.20 -3.41 14.54
CA MET A 1 8.72 -3.60 13.16
C MET A 1 7.37 -4.27 13.23
N TYR A 2 6.37 -3.73 12.54
CA TYR A 2 5.06 -4.33 12.32
C TYR A 2 5.07 -4.96 10.92
N PHE A 3 4.65 -6.21 10.82
CA PHE A 3 4.53 -6.92 9.55
C PHE A 3 3.23 -7.72 9.56
N ARG A 4 2.42 -7.55 8.52
CA ARG A 4 1.19 -8.32 8.31
C ARG A 4 1.06 -8.68 6.84
N GLN A 5 0.79 -9.96 6.59
CA GLN A 5 0.39 -10.46 5.28
C GLN A 5 -1.14 -10.60 5.24
N VAL A 6 -1.74 -10.19 4.15
CA VAL A 6 -3.16 -10.39 3.84
C VAL A 6 -3.23 -11.27 2.61
N LEU A 7 -3.66 -12.52 2.78
CA LEU A 7 -3.80 -13.46 1.68
C LEU A 7 -5.16 -13.32 1.02
N HIS A 8 -5.19 -13.38 -0.31
CA HIS A 8 -6.38 -13.36 -1.15
C HIS A 8 -6.50 -14.71 -1.87
N PRO A 9 -7.14 -15.74 -1.26
CA PRO A 9 -7.13 -17.12 -1.77
C PRO A 9 -7.72 -17.25 -3.18
N GLU A 10 -8.79 -16.51 -3.47
CA GLU A 10 -9.48 -16.49 -4.77
C GLU A 10 -8.58 -16.04 -5.92
N LYS A 11 -7.54 -15.25 -5.62
CA LYS A 11 -6.60 -14.68 -6.59
C LYS A 11 -5.19 -15.25 -6.46
N ALA A 12 -4.95 -16.12 -5.48
CA ALA A 12 -3.64 -16.62 -5.12
C ALA A 12 -2.58 -15.49 -4.94
N CYS A 13 -3.02 -14.34 -4.42
CA CYS A 13 -2.18 -13.15 -4.24
C CYS A 13 -2.07 -12.75 -2.77
N ALA A 14 -1.13 -11.86 -2.48
CA ALA A 14 -0.91 -11.32 -1.14
C ALA A 14 -0.75 -9.81 -1.19
N SER A 15 -1.36 -9.13 -0.23
CA SER A 15 -1.02 -7.76 0.13
C SER A 15 -0.16 -7.77 1.39
N TYR A 16 0.64 -6.75 1.58
CA TYR A 16 1.50 -6.61 2.76
C TYR A 16 1.29 -5.27 3.45
N MET A 17 1.42 -5.28 4.77
CA MET A 17 1.48 -4.09 5.60
C MET A 17 2.79 -4.11 6.38
N ILE A 18 3.58 -3.06 6.23
CA ILE A 18 4.89 -2.90 6.89
C ILE A 18 4.85 -1.59 7.65
N GLY A 19 5.11 -1.62 8.95
CA GLY A 19 5.01 -0.42 9.78
C GLY A 19 6.00 -0.35 10.93
N CYS A 20 6.00 0.80 11.58
CA CYS A 20 6.79 1.11 12.76
C CYS A 20 5.85 1.61 13.86
N PRO A 21 5.46 0.74 14.81
CA PRO A 21 4.60 1.12 15.93
C PRO A 21 5.18 2.27 16.76
N THR A 22 6.51 2.31 16.95
CA THR A 22 7.19 3.37 17.70
C THR A 22 7.04 4.75 17.08
N ARG A 23 6.98 4.85 15.75
CA ARG A 23 6.75 6.11 15.03
C ARG A 23 5.31 6.31 14.58
N GLY A 24 4.43 5.33 14.81
CA GLY A 24 3.04 5.39 14.40
C GLY A 24 2.85 5.48 12.89
N VAL A 25 3.70 4.84 12.06
CA VAL A 25 3.58 4.89 10.59
C VAL A 25 3.55 3.51 9.96
N CYS A 26 2.80 3.37 8.85
CA CYS A 26 2.65 2.13 8.11
C CYS A 26 2.62 2.38 6.60
N ALA A 27 3.06 1.40 5.82
CA ALA A 27 2.92 1.32 4.39
C ALA A 27 2.14 0.06 4.00
N VAL A 28 1.39 0.16 2.92
CA VAL A 28 0.62 -0.95 2.34
C VAL A 28 1.13 -1.22 0.94
N ILE A 29 1.34 -2.50 0.62
CA ILE A 29 1.87 -2.98 -0.65
C ILE A 29 0.84 -3.92 -1.29
N ASP A 30 0.56 -3.69 -2.58
CA ASP A 30 -0.38 -4.42 -3.44
C ASP A 30 -1.77 -4.61 -2.81
N PRO A 31 -2.43 -3.54 -2.32
CA PRO A 31 -3.72 -3.66 -1.67
C PRO A 31 -4.82 -4.10 -2.64
N GLN A 32 -5.63 -5.07 -2.20
CA GLN A 32 -6.79 -5.58 -2.94
C GLN A 32 -8.04 -5.60 -2.07
N GLY A 33 -9.20 -5.70 -2.71
CA GLY A 33 -10.49 -5.79 -2.02
C GLY A 33 -10.90 -4.46 -1.40
N ASP A 34 -11.52 -4.51 -0.22
CA ASP A 34 -12.03 -3.32 0.46
C ASP A 34 -10.89 -2.47 1.07
N PRO A 35 -10.68 -1.20 0.63
CA PRO A 35 -9.66 -0.32 1.18
C PRO A 35 -9.84 -0.06 2.69
N GLN A 36 -11.07 -0.13 3.21
CA GLN A 36 -11.36 0.11 4.63
C GLN A 36 -10.70 -0.92 5.55
N VAL A 37 -10.43 -2.14 5.05
CA VAL A 37 -9.70 -3.18 5.80
C VAL A 37 -8.30 -2.69 6.16
N TYR A 38 -7.59 -2.04 5.23
CA TYR A 38 -6.24 -1.53 5.49
C TYR A 38 -6.26 -0.34 6.44
N VAL A 39 -7.18 0.60 6.24
CA VAL A 39 -7.35 1.77 7.14
C VAL A 39 -7.60 1.31 8.57
N SER A 40 -8.58 0.44 8.76
CA SER A 40 -8.95 -0.06 10.08
C SER A 40 -7.81 -0.83 10.74
N GLN A 41 -7.06 -1.63 9.96
CA GLN A 41 -5.88 -2.35 10.48
C GLN A 41 -4.77 -1.40 10.93
N VAL A 42 -4.48 -0.36 10.16
CA VAL A 42 -3.47 0.65 10.52
C VAL A 42 -3.87 1.38 11.81
N GLU A 43 -5.12 1.83 11.90
CA GLU A 43 -5.66 2.56 13.05
C GLU A 43 -5.72 1.69 14.32
N GLN A 44 -6.15 0.43 14.22
CA GLN A 44 -6.19 -0.52 15.34
C GLN A 44 -4.81 -0.76 15.97
N ASN A 45 -3.74 -0.56 15.19
CA ASN A 45 -2.37 -0.71 15.66
C ASN A 45 -1.74 0.64 16.07
N GLY A 46 -2.53 1.71 16.18
CA GLY A 46 -2.05 3.04 16.59
C GLY A 46 -1.09 3.68 15.60
N MET A 47 -1.19 3.31 14.32
CA MET A 47 -0.36 3.85 13.25
C MET A 47 -1.18 4.70 12.28
N ALA A 48 -0.50 5.43 11.40
CA ALA A 48 -1.05 6.17 10.28
C ALA A 48 -0.47 5.65 8.96
N LEU A 49 -1.30 5.60 7.92
CA LEU A 49 -0.85 5.17 6.60
C LEU A 49 -0.01 6.28 5.96
N ARG A 50 1.17 5.95 5.46
CA ARG A 50 2.12 6.93 4.89
C ARG A 50 2.49 6.68 3.43
N SER A 51 2.41 5.43 3.00
CA SER A 51 2.73 5.02 1.63
C SER A 51 1.81 3.90 1.19
N ILE A 52 1.29 4.01 -0.02
CA ILE A 52 0.59 2.93 -0.72
C ILE A 52 1.42 2.59 -1.93
N ILE A 53 1.70 1.31 -2.18
CA ILE A 53 2.61 0.88 -3.25
C ILE A 53 1.91 -0.21 -4.05
N ASP A 54 1.87 -0.06 -5.37
CA ASP A 54 1.68 -1.19 -6.28
C ASP A 54 3.05 -1.56 -6.86
N THR A 55 3.42 -2.84 -6.75
CA THR A 55 4.68 -3.37 -7.27
C THR A 55 4.74 -3.33 -8.80
N HIS A 56 3.59 -3.54 -9.45
CA HIS A 56 3.42 -3.49 -10.89
C HIS A 56 1.95 -3.23 -11.25
N THR A 57 1.67 -3.01 -12.54
CA THR A 57 0.29 -3.04 -13.03
C THR A 57 -0.19 -4.49 -13.05
N HIS A 58 -1.07 -4.84 -12.12
CA HIS A 58 -1.59 -6.21 -11.94
C HIS A 58 -2.47 -6.65 -13.11
N ALA A 59 -2.38 -7.93 -13.50
CA ALA A 59 -3.13 -8.52 -14.62
C ALA A 59 -4.23 -9.51 -14.17
N ASP A 60 -4.20 -9.88 -12.89
CA ASP A 60 -4.93 -10.99 -12.27
C ASP A 60 -5.99 -10.50 -11.26
N HIS A 61 -5.81 -9.28 -10.75
CA HIS A 61 -6.75 -8.61 -9.84
C HIS A 61 -6.78 -7.10 -10.07
N VAL A 62 -7.82 -6.46 -9.52
CA VAL A 62 -7.93 -5.00 -9.48
C VAL A 62 -7.38 -4.53 -8.15
N SER A 63 -6.29 -3.77 -8.18
CA SER A 63 -5.75 -3.12 -6.98
C SER A 63 -6.73 -2.07 -6.45
N CYS A 64 -6.93 -2.03 -5.14
CA CYS A 64 -7.68 -0.98 -4.48
C CYS A 64 -6.79 0.21 -4.06
N ALA A 65 -5.54 0.27 -4.51
CA ALA A 65 -4.58 1.31 -4.15
C ALA A 65 -5.05 2.73 -4.49
N ARG A 66 -5.70 2.90 -5.65
CA ARG A 66 -6.28 4.20 -6.05
C ARG A 66 -7.38 4.63 -5.09
N ASP A 67 -8.27 3.72 -4.73
CA ASP A 67 -9.41 4.01 -3.88
C ASP A 67 -8.95 4.23 -2.43
N LEU A 68 -7.94 3.48 -1.98
CA LEU A 68 -7.25 3.70 -0.70
C LEU A 68 -6.54 5.05 -0.65
N ALA A 69 -5.87 5.46 -1.72
CA ALA A 69 -5.22 6.77 -1.82
C ALA A 69 -6.25 7.91 -1.78
N ALA A 70 -7.38 7.76 -2.47
CA ALA A 70 -8.48 8.72 -2.44
C ALA A 70 -9.11 8.83 -1.04
N LEU A 71 -9.30 7.70 -0.35
CA LEU A 71 -9.87 7.64 0.99
C LEU A 71 -8.97 8.29 2.06
N THR A 72 -7.66 8.11 1.93
CA THR A 72 -6.69 8.49 2.97
C THR A 72 -5.90 9.76 2.67
N GLY A 73 -5.93 10.24 1.42
CA GLY A 73 -5.07 11.33 0.95
C GLY A 73 -3.58 10.96 0.86
N VAL A 74 -3.23 9.69 1.06
CA VAL A 74 -1.85 9.19 1.05
C VAL A 74 -1.38 8.94 -0.38
N PRO A 75 -0.12 9.27 -0.73
CA PRO A 75 0.40 9.01 -2.07
C PRO A 75 0.46 7.51 -2.40
N LEU A 76 -0.04 7.18 -3.58
CA LEU A 76 0.21 5.93 -4.29
C LEU A 76 1.52 6.00 -5.06
N TYR A 77 2.41 5.04 -4.82
CA TYR A 77 3.67 4.85 -5.53
C TYR A 77 3.57 3.69 -6.51
N VAL A 78 4.08 3.90 -7.74
CA VAL A 78 4.16 2.88 -8.79
C VAL A 78 5.51 2.96 -9.50
N GLY A 79 5.95 1.86 -10.10
CA GLY A 79 7.20 1.83 -10.87
C GLY A 79 7.18 2.71 -12.14
N PRO A 80 8.34 3.08 -12.70
CA PRO A 80 8.47 3.98 -13.86
C PRO A 80 7.84 3.45 -15.16
N GLY A 81 7.61 2.14 -15.26
CA GLY A 81 6.93 1.51 -16.41
C GLY A 81 5.40 1.49 -16.31
N ALA A 82 4.82 1.97 -15.21
CA ALA A 82 3.38 1.91 -15.00
C ALA A 82 2.63 2.86 -15.96
N SER A 83 1.85 2.29 -16.88
CA SER A 83 0.99 3.03 -17.80
C SER A 83 -0.35 3.39 -17.15
N VAL A 84 -0.33 4.18 -16.08
CA VAL A 84 -1.52 4.56 -15.31
C VAL A 84 -1.83 6.07 -15.44
N ARG A 85 -3.13 6.42 -15.40
CA ARG A 85 -3.61 7.81 -15.67
C ARG A 85 -4.15 8.54 -14.43
N PHE A 86 -4.17 7.89 -13.27
CA PHE A 86 -4.60 8.49 -12.02
C PHE A 86 -3.42 9.14 -11.28
N PRO A 87 -3.65 10.06 -10.32
CA PRO A 87 -2.58 10.65 -9.52
C PRO A 87 -1.74 9.59 -8.80
N HIS A 88 -0.43 9.62 -9.01
CA HIS A 88 0.54 8.72 -8.39
C HIS A 88 1.90 9.39 -8.32
N ARG A 89 2.82 8.79 -7.57
CA ARG A 89 4.24 9.11 -7.55
C ARG A 89 5.01 7.99 -8.21
N THR A 90 5.87 8.31 -9.16
CA THR A 90 6.78 7.32 -9.72
C THR A 90 7.89 7.01 -8.73
N LEU A 91 8.15 5.72 -8.51
CA LEU A 91 9.22 5.22 -7.66
C LEU A 91 10.37 4.67 -8.53
N PRO A 92 11.41 5.47 -8.82
CA PRO A 92 12.55 5.02 -9.61
C PRO A 92 13.48 4.09 -8.83
N ASP A 93 14.40 3.45 -9.55
CA ASP A 93 15.47 2.67 -8.94
C ASP A 93 16.28 3.49 -7.92
N GLY A 94 16.70 2.85 -6.83
CA GLY A 94 17.44 3.48 -5.73
C GLY A 94 16.63 4.43 -4.83
N HIS A 95 15.34 4.65 -5.09
CA HIS A 95 14.50 5.49 -4.22
C HIS A 95 14.22 4.81 -2.88
N ILE A 96 14.41 5.54 -1.78
CA ILE A 96 14.14 5.06 -0.42
C ILE A 96 12.81 5.63 0.07
N LEU A 97 11.85 4.75 0.37
CA LEU A 97 10.62 5.13 1.08
C LEU A 97 10.81 4.88 2.57
N GLU A 98 10.91 5.96 3.34
CA GLU A 98 11.01 5.87 4.80
C GLU A 98 9.65 5.50 5.41
N VAL A 99 9.62 4.40 6.17
CA VAL A 99 8.46 3.93 6.93
C VAL A 99 8.87 3.68 8.38
N GLY A 100 9.16 4.77 9.08
CA GLY A 100 9.47 4.72 10.50
C GLY A 100 10.95 4.85 10.82
N ASN A 101 11.49 3.86 11.54
CA ASN A 101 12.88 3.82 12.02
C ASN A 101 13.67 2.81 11.21
#